data_AF-A0A959YXJ2-F1
#
_entry.id   AF-A0A959YXJ2-F1
#
_cell.length_a   1.000
_cell.length_b   1.000
_cell.length_c   1.000
_cell.angle_alpha   90.00
_cell.angle_beta   90.00
_cell.angle_gamma   90.00
#
_symmetry.space_group_name_H-M   'P 1'
#
loop_
_entity.id
_entity.type
_entity.pdbx_description
1 polymer ?
#
loop_
_entity_poly.entity_id
_entity_poly.type
_entity_poly.pdbx_seq_one_letter_code
_entity_poly.pdbx_strand_id
1 'polypeptide(L)'
;MSEVQVRGERLELLPAKALWWPRARVLVIADMHMGKATHFRKAGIAVPGAVEQRNVQRAQALLAHYAPHEVLLLGDLFHSRHNGS
;
A
#
# COMPACT_ATOMS: atom_id res chain seq x y z
N MET A 1 4.10 16.37 -6.54
CA MET A 1 4.39 15.78 -5.22
C MET A 1 4.20 16.89 -4.22
N SER A 2 3.37 16.67 -3.20
CA SER A 2 3.09 17.68 -2.18
C SER A 2 3.87 17.33 -0.94
N GLU A 3 4.38 18.33 -0.23
CA GLU A 3 5.16 18.12 0.99
C GLU A 3 4.39 18.63 2.20
N VAL A 4 4.54 17.94 3.32
CA VAL A 4 3.98 18.36 4.60
C VAL A 4 5.04 18.24 5.70
N GLN A 5 5.00 19.16 6.67
CA GLN A 5 5.76 19.04 7.90
C GLN A 5 4.89 18.52 9.03
N VAL A 6 5.30 17.43 9.66
CA VAL A 6 4.58 16.82 10.79
C VAL A 6 5.56 16.67 11.94
N ARG A 7 5.30 17.37 13.05
CA ARG A 7 6.17 17.39 14.25
C ARG A 7 7.66 17.66 13.93
N GLY A 8 7.95 18.48 12.93
CA GLY A 8 9.31 18.81 12.49
C GLY A 8 9.91 17.84 11.46
N GLU A 9 9.20 16.78 11.09
CA GLU A 9 9.61 15.86 10.03
C GLU A 9 9.05 16.28 8.68
N ARG A 10 9.90 16.25 7.65
CA ARG A 10 9.51 16.46 6.26
C ARG A 10 8.98 15.15 5.69
N LEU A 11 7.73 15.16 5.23
CA LEU A 11 7.08 14.01 4.62
C LEU A 11 6.62 14.37 3.21
N GLU A 12 6.93 13.51 2.26
CA GLU A 12 6.51 13.66 0.87
C GLU A 12 5.24 12.83 0.63
N LEU A 13 4.16 13.50 0.22
CA LEU A 13 2.90 12.87 -0.12
C LEU A 13 2.94 12.42 -1.59
N LEU A 14 2.76 11.12 -1.78
CA LEU A 14 2.81 10.47 -3.08
C LEU A 14 1.38 10.22 -3.59
N PRO A 15 1.11 10.44 -4.89
CA PRO A 15 -0.21 10.24 -5.48
C PRO A 15 -0.69 8.78 -5.42
N ALA A 16 0.22 7.85 -5.11
CA ALA A 16 -0.04 6.41 -5.02
C ALA A 16 -0.58 5.97 -3.64
N LYS A 17 -1.25 6.87 -2.89
CA LYS A 17 -1.66 6.65 -1.49
C LYS A 17 -0.48 6.23 -0.59
N ALA A 18 0.68 6.81 -0.85
CA ALA A 18 1.90 6.52 -0.13
C ALA A 18 2.52 7.81 0.40
N LEU A 19 3.38 7.67 1.39
CA LEU A 19 4.11 8.75 2.02
C LEU A 19 5.58 8.32 2.12
N TRP A 20 6.47 9.18 1.67
CA TRP A 20 7.90 8.98 1.82
C TRP A 20 8.43 9.84 2.96
N TRP A 21 9.18 9.23 3.87
CA TRP A 21 9.87 9.89 4.98
C TRP A 21 11.39 9.82 4.75
N PRO A 22 12.00 10.84 4.12
CA PRO A 22 13.40 10.80 3.71
C PRO A 22 14.37 10.61 4.88
N ARG A 23 14.14 11.32 5.99
CA ARG A 23 15.01 11.29 7.17
C ARG A 23 15.13 9.88 7.76
N ALA A 24 14.00 9.17 7.87
CA ALA A 24 13.97 7.81 8.38
C ALA A 24 14.23 6.74 7.30
N ARG A 25 14.25 7.15 6.02
CA ARG A 25 14.23 6.24 4.85
C ARG A 25 13.09 5.23 4.90
N VAL A 26 11.91 5.70 5.31
CA VAL A 26 10.71 4.87 5.48
C VAL A 26 9.70 5.18 4.39
N LEU A 27 9.22 4.15 3.70
CA LEU A 27 8.08 4.26 2.78
C LEU A 27 6.82 3.76 3.47
N VAL A 28 5.86 4.65 3.65
CA VAL A 28 4.54 4.34 4.22
C VAL A 28 3.56 4.15 3.08
N ILE A 29 2.88 3.01 2.99
CA ILE A 29 1.85 2.75 1.97
C ILE A 29 0.53 2.57 2.70
N ALA A 30 -0.40 3.50 2.49
CA ALA A 30 -1.73 3.42 3.05
C ALA A 30 -2.68 2.77 2.05
N ASP A 31 -3.59 1.96 2.57
CA ASP A 31 -4.73 1.48 1.83
C ASP A 31 -4.44 0.50 0.66
N MET A 32 -3.79 -0.61 0.99
CA MET A 32 -3.89 -1.82 0.18
C MET A 32 -5.27 -2.45 0.40
N HIS A 33 -6.34 -1.88 -0.17
CA HIS A 33 -7.60 -2.60 -0.34
C HIS A 33 -7.33 -3.83 -1.24
N MET A 34 -6.84 -4.94 -0.67
CA MET A 34 -6.98 -6.29 -1.21
C MET A 34 -8.43 -6.77 -1.03
N GLY A 35 -9.38 -5.87 -1.31
CA GLY A 35 -10.80 -6.09 -1.16
C GLY A 35 -11.34 -6.74 -2.42
N LYS A 36 -11.60 -8.06 -2.33
CA LYS A 36 -12.29 -8.95 -3.29
C LYS A 36 -11.41 -9.88 -4.16
N ALA A 37 -10.24 -10.27 -3.68
CA ALA A 37 -9.61 -11.56 -4.06
C ALA A 37 -10.41 -12.81 -3.62
N THR A 38 -11.64 -12.65 -3.11
CA THR A 38 -12.52 -13.76 -2.74
C THR A 38 -13.11 -14.50 -3.95
N HIS A 39 -13.11 -13.92 -5.16
CA HIS A 39 -13.58 -14.61 -6.38
C HIS A 39 -12.48 -15.43 -7.09
N PHE A 40 -11.21 -15.04 -6.97
CA PHE A 40 -10.07 -15.77 -7.57
C PHE A 40 -9.76 -17.11 -6.89
N ARG A 41 -10.27 -17.31 -5.67
CA ARG A 41 -10.13 -18.54 -4.89
C ARG A 41 -10.90 -19.74 -5.45
N LYS A 42 -11.88 -19.54 -6.35
CA LYS A 42 -12.67 -20.66 -6.92
C LYS A 42 -11.96 -21.43 -8.05
N ALA A 43 -10.91 -20.89 -8.65
CA ALA A 43 -10.25 -21.46 -9.84
C ALA A 43 -8.82 -21.99 -9.60
N GLY A 44 -8.40 -22.17 -8.35
CA GLY A 44 -7.15 -22.87 -8.01
C GLY A 44 -5.83 -22.14 -8.33
N ILE A 45 -5.88 -20.93 -8.86
CA ILE A 45 -4.70 -20.08 -9.13
C ILE A 45 -4.98 -18.70 -8.51
N ALA A 46 -4.32 -18.37 -7.40
CA ALA A 46 -4.58 -17.14 -6.66
C ALA A 46 -3.86 -15.94 -7.31
N VAL A 47 -4.43 -15.42 -8.40
CA VAL A 47 -3.99 -14.15 -8.99
C VAL A 47 -4.83 -13.00 -8.40
N PRO A 48 -4.19 -11.97 -7.84
CA PRO A 48 -4.86 -10.74 -7.43
C PRO A 48 -5.48 -10.04 -8.65
N GLY A 49 -6.71 -9.52 -8.58
CA GLY A 49 -7.39 -8.93 -9.76
C GLY A 49 -6.61 -7.77 -10.42
N ALA A 50 -6.98 -7.33 -11.64
CA ALA A 50 -6.26 -6.26 -12.37
C ALA A 50 -6.12 -4.92 -11.60
N VAL A 51 -6.97 -4.68 -10.60
CA VAL A 51 -6.86 -3.56 -9.65
C VAL A 51 -5.75 -3.83 -8.63
N GLU A 52 -5.65 -5.05 -8.12
CA GLU A 52 -4.63 -5.49 -7.17
C GLU A 52 -3.25 -5.57 -7.85
N GLN A 53 -3.17 -6.01 -9.12
CA GLN A 53 -1.92 -6.02 -9.89
C GLN A 53 -1.36 -4.61 -10.14
N ARG A 54 -2.22 -3.61 -10.40
CA ARG A 54 -1.80 -2.20 -10.53
C ARG A 54 -1.28 -1.62 -9.22
N ASN A 55 -1.84 -2.03 -8.08
CA ASN A 55 -1.34 -1.61 -6.77
C ASN A 55 0.03 -2.23 -6.47
N VAL A 56 0.22 -3.51 -6.78
CA VAL A 56 1.52 -4.19 -6.66
C VAL A 56 2.57 -3.52 -7.54
N GLN A 57 2.27 -3.24 -8.81
CA GLN A 57 3.21 -2.58 -9.72
C GLN A 57 3.58 -1.16 -9.24
N ARG A 58 2.62 -0.40 -8.71
CA ARG A 58 2.90 0.91 -8.11
C ARG A 58 3.81 0.80 -6.90
N ALA A 59 3.55 -0.15 -6.00
CA ALA A 59 4.41 -0.38 -4.84
C ALA A 59 5.83 -0.76 -5.27
N GLN A 60 5.99 -1.65 -6.26
CA GLN A 60 7.29 -2.01 -6.82
C GLN A 60 8.04 -0.81 -7.40
N ALA A 61 7.36 0.06 -8.14
CA ALA A 61 7.95 1.29 -8.67
C ALA A 61 8.42 2.23 -7.56
N LEU A 62 7.63 2.37 -6.47
CA LEU A 62 8.02 3.17 -5.31
C LEU A 62 9.24 2.60 -4.58
N LEU A 63 9.29 1.28 -4.40
CA LEU A 63 10.44 0.61 -3.76
C LEU A 63 11.72 0.80 -4.58
N ALA A 64 11.63 0.64 -5.90
CA ALA A 64 12.77 0.84 -6.80
C ALA A 64 13.24 2.31 -6.83
N HIS A 65 12.31 3.27 -6.76
CA HIS A 65 12.64 4.69 -6.81
C HIS A 65 13.23 5.22 -5.50
N TYR A 66 12.61 4.88 -4.36
CA TYR A 66 12.98 5.47 -3.06
C TYR A 66 13.98 4.64 -2.25
N ALA A 67 14.18 3.36 -2.60
CA ALA A 67 15.07 2.44 -1.89
C ALA A 67 14.97 2.55 -0.35
N PRO A 68 13.75 2.41 0.22
CA PRO A 68 13.52 2.51 1.65
C PRO A 68 14.34 1.45 2.41
N HIS A 69 14.78 1.80 3.62
CA HIS A 69 15.29 0.80 4.56
C HIS A 69 14.14 0.03 5.23
N GLU A 70 12.96 0.66 5.36
CA GLU A 70 11.78 0.07 5.98
C GLU A 70 10.49 0.48 5.24
N VAL A 71 9.52 -0.43 5.20
CA VAL A 71 8.21 -0.20 4.58
C VAL A 71 7.11 -0.40 5.62
N LEU A 72 6.32 0.64 5.86
CA LEU A 72 5.16 0.59 6.76
C LEU A 72 3.88 0.46 5.94
N LEU A 73 3.19 -0.67 6.04
CA LEU A 73 1.89 -0.88 5.40
C LEU A 73 0.78 -0.47 6.38
N LEU A 74 0.12 0.66 6.12
CA LEU A 74 -1.01 1.14 6.92
C LEU A 74 -2.32 0.71 6.28
N GLY A 75 -2.84 -0.45 6.68
CA GLY A 75 -4.11 -0.95 6.17
C GLY A 75 -4.61 -2.19 6.90
N ASP A 76 -5.89 -2.47 6.68
CA ASP A 76 -6.54 -3.70 7.12
C ASP A 76 -6.20 -4.79 6.09
N LEU A 77 -5.07 -5.48 6.29
CA LEU A 77 -4.59 -6.52 5.37
C LEU A 77 -5.62 -7.66 5.19
N PHE A 78 -6.64 -7.74 6.06
CA PHE A 78 -7.72 -8.71 5.99
C PHE A 78 -9.07 -8.08 6.31
N HIS A 79 -9.92 -7.92 5.29
CA HIS A 79 -11.36 -7.72 5.53
C HIS A 79 -11.91 -8.97 6.24
N SER A 80 -12.08 -8.91 7.55
CA SER A 80 -12.87 -9.89 8.29
C SER A 80 -14.32 -9.75 7.84
N ARG A 81 -14.79 -10.64 6.95
CA ARG A 81 -16.23 -10.89 6.86
C ARG A 81 -16.61 -11.71 8.08
N HIS A 82 -17.52 -11.18 8.90
CA HIS A 82 -18.80 -11.76 9.34
C HIS A 82 -19.23 -11.12 10.66
N ASN A 83 -20.33 -10.37 10.64
CA ASN A 83 -21.40 -10.69 11.57
C ASN A 83 -22.74 -10.48 10.84
N GLY A 84 -23.41 -11.59 10.57
CA GLY A 84 -24.82 -11.57 10.23
C GLY A 84 -25.61 -11.43 11.53
N SER A 85 -26.67 -10.64 11.47
CA SER A 85 -27.82 -10.71 12.36
C SER A 85 -29.05 -10.70 11.48
#